data_AF-A0A2V8YG35-F1
#
_entry.id   AF-A0A2V8YG35-F1
#
_cell.length_a   1.000
_cell.length_b   1.000
_cell.length_c   1.000
_cell.angle_alpha   90.00
_cell.angle_beta   90.00
_cell.angle_gamma   90.00
#
_symmetry.space_group_name_H-M   'P 1'
#
loop_
_entity.id
_entity.type
_entity.pdbx_description
1 polymer ?
#
loop_
_entity_poly.entity_id
_entity_poly.type
_entity_poly.pdbx_seq_one_letter_code
_entity_poly.pdbx_strand_id
1 'polypeptide(L)'
;MSQGDVEKRTGLQRCYLSRVENGHTVPAIETLEKIARAFEVPMYQLFYEGEKVPEPLIPTKDRRHETAWGSRGKDGRFLRKLMGLLGKMDERDRQVLLAFAHKVGERKKKAR
;
A
#
# COMPACT_ATOMS: atom_id res chain seq x y z
N MET A 1 -20.94 -15.72 -6.54
CA MET A 1 -20.81 -15.46 -5.08
C MET A 1 -21.93 -14.52 -4.69
N SER A 2 -22.76 -14.92 -3.75
CA SER A 2 -23.88 -14.13 -3.23
C SER A 2 -23.43 -13.26 -2.04
N GLN A 3 -24.18 -12.21 -1.68
CA GLN A 3 -23.91 -11.43 -0.46
C GLN A 3 -23.91 -12.31 0.80
N GLY A 4 -24.68 -13.40 0.83
CA GLY A 4 -24.66 -14.38 1.92
C GLY A 4 -23.36 -15.17 1.98
N ASP A 5 -22.71 -15.42 0.85
CA ASP A 5 -21.37 -16.03 0.82
C ASP A 5 -20.31 -15.03 1.32
N VAL A 6 -20.45 -13.75 0.97
CA VAL A 6 -19.58 -12.68 1.46
C VAL A 6 -19.73 -12.51 2.98
N GLU A 7 -20.96 -12.57 3.50
CA GLU A 7 -21.22 -12.54 4.95
C GLU A 7 -20.50 -13.69 5.67
N LYS A 8 -20.60 -14.92 5.15
CA LYS A 8 -19.88 -16.08 5.73
C LYS A 8 -18.37 -15.92 5.72
N ARG A 9 -17.80 -15.30 4.67
CA ARG A 9 -16.34 -15.12 4.53
C ARG A 9 -15.80 -13.91 5.31
N THR A 10 -16.58 -12.83 5.44
CA THR A 10 -16.13 -11.55 6.04
C THR A 10 -16.62 -11.34 7.47
N GLY A 11 -17.70 -12.01 7.87
CA GLY A 11 -18.46 -11.71 9.10
C GLY A 11 -19.27 -10.41 9.04
N LEU A 12 -19.36 -9.76 7.87
CA LEU A 12 -20.17 -8.56 7.67
C LEU A 12 -21.59 -8.96 7.30
N GLN A 13 -22.60 -8.45 8.02
CA GLN A 13 -23.98 -8.79 7.71
C GLN A 13 -24.37 -8.37 6.30
N ARG A 14 -25.18 -9.21 5.62
CA ARG A 14 -25.71 -8.93 4.29
C ARG A 14 -26.40 -7.57 4.17
N CYS A 15 -27.13 -7.13 5.20
CA CYS A 15 -27.78 -5.81 5.20
C CYS A 15 -26.78 -4.65 5.16
N TYR A 16 -25.65 -4.79 5.87
CA TYR A 16 -24.56 -3.82 5.84
C TYR A 16 -23.84 -3.84 4.48
N LEU A 17 -23.53 -5.03 3.95
CA LEU A 17 -22.94 -5.18 2.62
C LEU A 17 -23.81 -4.53 1.54
N SER A 18 -25.13 -4.74 1.58
CA SER A 18 -26.07 -4.10 0.66
C SER A 18 -26.03 -2.58 0.75
N ARG A 19 -25.93 -2.00 1.95
CA ARG A 19 -25.79 -0.55 2.11
C ARG A 19 -24.48 -0.02 1.54
N VAL A 20 -23.38 -0.76 1.70
CA VAL A 20 -22.08 -0.40 1.14
C VAL A 20 -22.11 -0.44 -0.39
N GLU A 21 -22.60 -1.54 -0.96
CA GLU A 21 -22.68 -1.73 -2.42
C GLU A 21 -23.56 -0.69 -3.11
N ASN A 22 -24.66 -0.26 -2.47
CA ASN A 22 -25.58 0.74 -3.02
C ASN A 22 -25.20 2.20 -2.64
N GLY A 23 -24.02 2.43 -2.07
CA GLY A 23 -23.55 3.78 -1.74
C GLY A 23 -24.27 4.46 -0.58
N HIS A 24 -25.08 3.73 0.19
CA HIS A 24 -25.77 4.25 1.38
C HIS A 24 -24.87 4.31 2.62
N THR A 25 -23.67 3.73 2.57
CA THR A 25 -22.70 3.73 3.66
C THR A 25 -21.30 3.68 3.11
N VAL A 26 -20.44 4.57 3.61
CA VAL A 26 -19.00 4.53 3.34
C VAL A 26 -18.34 3.61 4.38
N PRO A 27 -17.72 2.49 3.96
CA PRO A 27 -17.06 1.57 4.89
C PRO A 27 -15.76 2.17 5.43
N ALA A 28 -15.36 1.72 6.63
CA ALA A 28 -14.04 2.00 7.17
C ALA A 28 -12.95 1.20 6.44
N ILE A 29 -11.68 1.61 6.61
CA ILE A 29 -10.52 0.94 5.98
C ILE A 29 -10.43 -0.53 6.40
N GLU A 30 -10.66 -0.81 7.68
CA GLU A 30 -10.64 -2.17 8.24
C GLU A 30 -11.71 -3.05 7.60
N THR A 31 -12.87 -2.48 7.28
CA THR A 31 -13.95 -3.19 6.58
C THR A 31 -13.56 -3.51 5.15
N LEU A 32 -12.93 -2.56 4.44
CA LEU A 32 -12.43 -2.77 3.08
C LEU A 32 -11.37 -3.87 3.05
N GLU A 33 -10.47 -3.92 4.04
CA GLU A 33 -9.49 -5.01 4.17
C GLU A 33 -10.16 -6.38 4.35
N LYS A 34 -11.20 -6.47 5.17
CA LYS A 34 -11.95 -7.73 5.36
C LYS A 34 -12.57 -8.20 4.05
N ILE A 35 -13.16 -7.28 3.29
CA ILE A 35 -13.76 -7.58 1.98
C ILE A 35 -12.68 -8.05 0.99
N ALA A 36 -11.56 -7.32 0.89
CA ALA A 36 -10.45 -7.68 0.01
C ALA A 36 -9.90 -9.09 0.33
N ARG A 37 -9.69 -9.39 1.62
CA ARG A 37 -9.26 -10.73 2.08
C ARG A 37 -10.26 -11.82 1.72
N ALA A 38 -11.56 -11.57 1.91
CA ALA A 38 -12.60 -12.54 1.58
C ALA A 38 -12.70 -12.82 0.08
N PHE A 39 -12.31 -11.86 -0.76
CA PHE A 39 -12.25 -12.01 -2.22
C PHE A 39 -10.88 -12.48 -2.71
N GLU A 40 -9.90 -12.65 -1.81
CA GLU A 40 -8.53 -13.06 -2.11
C GLU A 40 -7.86 -12.13 -3.13
N VAL A 41 -8.22 -10.84 -3.09
CA VAL A 41 -7.67 -9.80 -3.95
C VAL A 41 -6.87 -8.77 -3.14
N PRO A 42 -5.82 -8.16 -3.72
CA PRO A 42 -5.21 -6.98 -3.14
C PRO A 42 -6.22 -5.84 -2.97
N MET A 43 -6.14 -5.09 -1.87
CA MET A 43 -7.10 -4.02 -1.56
C MET A 43 -7.20 -2.93 -2.64
N TYR A 44 -6.13 -2.66 -3.38
CA TYR A 44 -6.18 -1.67 -4.46
C TYR A 44 -7.18 -2.03 -5.57
N GLN A 45 -7.50 -3.32 -5.77
CA GLN A 45 -8.45 -3.76 -6.79
C GLN A 45 -9.89 -3.34 -6.46
N LEU A 46 -10.21 -3.02 -5.20
CA LEU A 46 -11.51 -2.45 -4.84
C LEU A 46 -11.71 -1.04 -5.43
N PHE A 47 -10.62 -0.36 -5.82
CA PHE A 47 -10.63 1.03 -6.29
C PHE A 47 -10.12 1.17 -7.73
N TYR A 48 -9.81 0.06 -8.41
CA TYR A 48 -9.13 0.09 -9.70
C TYR A 48 -9.94 -0.70 -10.73
N GLU A 49 -10.46 0.01 -11.73
CA GLU A 49 -11.30 -0.54 -12.81
C GLU A 49 -10.51 -1.05 -14.03
N GLY A 50 -9.18 -0.91 -14.04
CA GLY A 50 -8.36 -1.34 -15.19
C GLY A 50 -8.11 -2.86 -15.20
N GLU A 51 -8.00 -3.42 -16.40
CA GLU A 51 -7.70 -4.85 -16.58
C GLU A 51 -6.24 -5.22 -16.26
N LYS A 52 -5.32 -4.26 -16.42
CA LYS A 52 -3.89 -4.47 -16.16
C LYS A 52 -3.57 -3.99 -14.74
N VAL A 53 -2.68 -4.69 -14.04
CA VAL A 53 -2.15 -4.19 -12.76
C VAL A 53 -1.71 -2.73 -12.96
N PRO A 54 -2.22 -1.77 -12.17
CA PRO A 54 -1.87 -0.38 -12.34
C PRO A 54 -0.36 -0.26 -12.31
N GLU A 55 0.21 0.55 -13.21
CA GLU A 55 1.63 0.88 -13.08
C GLU A 55 1.83 1.40 -11.66
N PRO A 56 2.77 0.82 -10.88
CA PRO A 56 3.03 1.29 -9.55
C PRO A 56 3.26 2.80 -9.64
N LEU A 57 2.64 3.56 -8.73
CA LEU A 57 3.00 4.96 -8.52
C LEU A 57 4.43 4.98 -7.98
N ILE A 58 5.40 4.78 -8.86
CA ILE A 58 6.80 4.99 -8.55
C ILE A 58 6.93 6.51 -8.53
N PRO A 59 7.29 7.13 -7.39
CA PRO A 59 7.42 8.59 -7.29
C PRO A 59 8.34 9.19 -8.36
N THR A 60 9.18 8.35 -8.98
CA THR A 60 10.15 8.75 -10.00
C THR A 60 9.56 9.01 -11.38
N LYS A 61 8.33 8.57 -11.70
CA LYS A 61 7.75 8.70 -13.05
C LYS A 61 6.68 9.79 -13.17
N ASP A 62 6.11 10.23 -12.06
CA ASP A 62 5.09 11.28 -12.09
C ASP A 62 5.75 12.65 -12.30
N ARG A 63 5.45 13.31 -13.42
CA ARG A 63 5.92 14.67 -13.71
C ARG A 63 5.44 15.69 -12.67
N ARG A 64 4.39 15.37 -11.89
CA ARG A 64 3.87 16.24 -10.81
C ARG A 64 4.74 16.22 -9.55
N HIS A 65 5.56 15.18 -9.36
CA HIS A 65 6.49 15.02 -8.24
C HIS A 65 7.96 15.24 -8.65
N GLU A 66 8.20 16.09 -9.66
CA GLU A 66 9.55 16.41 -10.13
C GLU A 66 10.51 16.92 -9.03
N THR A 67 9.95 17.45 -7.93
CA THR A 67 10.67 17.99 -6.78
C THR A 67 10.95 16.99 -5.64
N ALA A 68 10.42 15.77 -5.69
CA ALA A 68 10.67 14.79 -4.61
C ALA A 68 12.10 14.22 -4.69
N TRP A 69 12.73 13.98 -3.54
CA TRP A 69 14.04 13.33 -3.48
C TRP A 69 13.97 11.92 -4.11
N GLY A 70 14.94 11.59 -4.96
CA GLY A 70 14.97 10.33 -5.69
C GLY A 70 14.22 10.33 -7.03
N SER A 71 13.59 11.45 -7.42
CA SER A 71 12.84 11.51 -8.68
C SER A 71 13.74 11.55 -9.93
N ARG A 72 14.92 12.17 -9.82
CA ARG A 72 15.85 12.38 -10.95
C ARG A 72 17.32 12.30 -10.54
N GLY A 73 18.21 12.33 -11.53
CA GLY A 73 19.64 12.53 -11.33
C GLY A 73 20.34 11.42 -10.53
N LYS A 74 21.33 11.81 -9.73
CA LYS A 74 22.13 10.91 -8.88
C LYS A 74 21.27 10.25 -7.81
N ASP A 75 20.36 11.00 -7.19
CA ASP A 75 19.47 10.50 -6.14
C ASP A 75 18.51 9.43 -6.66
N GLY A 76 17.96 9.60 -7.86
CA GLY A 76 17.10 8.57 -8.45
C GLY A 76 17.84 7.28 -8.83
N ARG A 77 19.10 7.37 -9.26
CA ARG A 77 19.94 6.18 -9.46
C ARG A 77 20.24 5.48 -8.14
N PHE A 78 20.55 6.25 -7.10
CA PHE A 78 20.77 5.72 -5.77
C PHE A 78 19.50 5.03 -5.23
N LEU A 79 18.34 5.67 -5.31
CA LEU A 79 17.06 5.12 -4.85
C LEU A 79 16.72 3.81 -5.57
N ARG A 80 16.89 3.74 -6.90
CA ARG A 80 16.69 2.49 -7.65
C ARG A 80 17.64 1.37 -7.20
N LYS A 81 18.91 1.70 -6.98
CA LYS A 81 19.88 0.73 -6.45
C LYS A 81 19.49 0.26 -5.04
N LEU A 82 19.08 1.18 -4.18
CA LEU A 82 18.62 0.87 -2.83
C LEU A 82 17.38 -0.04 -2.84
N MET A 83 16.35 0.30 -3.61
CA MET A 83 15.15 -0.54 -3.77
C MET A 83 15.50 -1.95 -4.28
N GLY A 84 16.39 -2.04 -5.28
CA GLY A 84 16.85 -3.32 -5.80
C GLY A 84 17.65 -4.16 -4.81
N LEU A 85 18.38 -3.54 -3.88
CA LEU A 85 19.09 -4.24 -2.79
C LEU A 85 18.12 -4.65 -1.68
N LEU A 86 17.20 -3.77 -1.26
CA LEU A 86 16.18 -4.06 -0.25
C LEU A 86 15.29 -5.25 -0.65
N GLY A 87 14.92 -5.35 -1.92
CA GLY A 87 14.15 -6.47 -2.45
C GLY A 87 14.89 -7.82 -2.43
N LYS A 88 16.22 -7.82 -2.35
CA LYS A 88 17.05 -9.03 -2.26
C LYS A 88 17.37 -9.46 -0.84
N MET A 89 17.18 -8.58 0.14
CA MET A 89 17.46 -8.86 1.55
C MET A 89 16.43 -9.85 2.11
N ASP A 90 16.78 -10.59 3.15
CA ASP A 90 15.78 -11.33 3.93
C ASP A 90 15.04 -10.37 4.88
N GLU A 91 13.97 -10.85 5.53
CA GLU A 91 13.17 -9.98 6.41
C GLU A 91 13.96 -9.48 7.62
N ARG A 92 14.84 -10.30 8.20
CA ARG A 92 15.62 -9.92 9.38
C ARG A 92 16.61 -8.81 9.03
N ASP A 93 17.31 -8.96 7.92
CA ASP A 93 18.28 -7.98 7.43
C ASP A 93 17.58 -6.65 7.11
N ARG A 94 16.38 -6.70 6.50
CA ARG A 94 15.56 -5.50 6.26
C ARG A 94 15.21 -4.80 7.56
N GLN A 95 14.76 -5.53 8.57
CA GLN A 95 14.38 -4.96 9.87
C GLN A 95 15.57 -4.30 10.57
N VAL A 96 16.76 -4.92 10.55
CA VAL A 96 17.97 -4.34 11.13
C VAL A 96 18.34 -3.02 10.47
N LEU A 97 18.31 -2.97 9.12
CA LEU A 97 18.61 -1.75 8.38
C LEU A 97 17.60 -0.63 8.68
N LEU A 98 16.31 -0.96 8.73
CA LEU A 98 15.25 0.00 9.06
C LEU A 98 15.40 0.54 10.50
N ALA A 99 15.72 -0.32 11.46
CA ALA A 99 15.97 0.09 12.83
C ALA A 99 17.18 1.05 12.93
N PHE A 100 18.26 0.78 12.18
CA PHE A 100 19.40 1.68 12.11
C PHE A 100 19.03 3.03 11.49
N ALA A 101 18.31 3.02 10.36
CA ALA A 101 17.86 4.24 9.68
C ALA A 101 16.98 5.11 10.59
N HIS A 102 16.06 4.48 11.34
CA HIS A 102 15.24 5.15 12.33
C HIS A 102 16.09 5.83 13.41
N LYS A 103 17.07 5.13 13.99
CA LYS A 103 17.98 5.67 15.01
C LYS A 103 18.81 6.85 14.49
N VAL A 104 19.27 6.80 13.24
CA VAL A 104 20.02 7.90 12.62
C VAL A 104 19.11 9.10 12.36
N GLY A 105 17.88 8.89 11.91
CA GLY A 105 16.88 9.95 11.70
C GLY A 105 16.54 10.70 12.99
N GLU A 106 16.33 9.97 14.08
CA GLU A 106 16.02 10.54 15.40
C GLU A 106 17.18 11.36 15.99
N ARG A 107 18.43 10.92 15.80
CA ARG A 107 19.61 11.71 16.19
C ARG A 107 19.68 13.05 15.45
N LYS A 108 19.29 13.07 14.18
CA LYS A 108 19.31 14.29 13.35
C LYS A 108 18.24 15.31 13.76
N LYS A 109 17.10 14.86 14.31
CA LYS A 109 16.07 15.72 14.89
C LYS A 109 16.51 16.36 16.21
N LYS A 110 17.21 15.62 17.07
CA LYS A 110 17.72 16.12 18.36
C LYS A 110 18.87 17.13 18.24
N ALA A 111 19.57 17.14 17.12
CA ALA A 111 20.68 18.05 16.83
C ALA A 111 20.24 19.32 16.09
N ARG A 112 18.93 19.50 15.84
CA ARG A 112 18.30 20.67 15.23
C ARG A 112 17.45 21.38 16.27
#